data_AF-A0A7S0R320-F1
#
_entry.id   AF-A0A7S0R320-F1
#
_cell.length_a   1.000
_cell.length_b   1.000
_cell.length_c   1.000
_cell.angle_alpha   90.00
_cell.angle_beta   90.00
_cell.angle_gamma   90.00
#
_symmetry.space_group_name_H-M   'P 1'
#
loop_
_entity.id
_entity.type
_entity.pdbx_description
1 polymer ?
#
loop_
_entity_poly.entity_id
_entity_poly.type
_entity_poly.pdbx_seq_one_letter_code
_entity_poly.pdbx_strand_id
1 'polypeptide(L)'
;MDYIFKSMLLLKKKKYAALKIERVNDDGTYLTSMECKGLDIVRRDWCAISKDIGHDALAAILSGRPAEEAVETIHTQLRELKEKLDAGAVPLEKFVITKQLTKRPEDYPDASNQPHVQVALRRQKAGKRDGVAAGETVPYIICAKQGDAEVASGKGIADRAYHLEEVEGEIVPDLQYYLAQQIHP
;
A
#
# COMPACT_ATOMS: atom_id res chain seq x y z
N MET A 1 -6.12 -27.43 -20.46
CA MET A 1 -7.01 -26.54 -19.69
C MET A 1 -6.10 -25.71 -18.84
N ASP A 2 -6.03 -24.40 -19.05
CA ASP A 2 -4.98 -23.60 -18.43
C ASP A 2 -5.26 -23.35 -16.95
N TYR A 3 -6.47 -22.92 -16.54
CA TYR A 3 -6.88 -22.79 -15.13
C TYR A 3 -8.40 -22.89 -14.94
N ILE A 4 -8.84 -23.33 -13.75
CA ILE A 4 -10.25 -23.29 -13.30
C ILE A 4 -10.33 -22.38 -12.07
N PHE A 5 -11.28 -21.44 -12.08
CA PHE A 5 -11.55 -20.55 -10.96
C PHE A 5 -12.87 -20.91 -10.28
N LYS A 6 -12.86 -21.02 -8.95
CA LYS A 6 -14.05 -21.24 -8.12
C LYS A 6 -14.93 -20.00 -8.09
N SER A 7 -14.31 -18.82 -7.97
CA SER A 7 -14.96 -17.51 -7.97
C SER A 7 -14.03 -16.49 -8.61
N MET A 8 -14.60 -15.45 -9.22
CA MET A 8 -13.85 -14.37 -9.87
C MET A 8 -14.58 -13.03 -9.70
N LEU A 9 -13.81 -12.02 -9.31
CA LEU A 9 -14.19 -10.62 -9.31
C LEU A 9 -13.49 -9.91 -10.47
N LEU A 10 -14.25 -9.59 -11.51
CA LEU A 10 -13.77 -8.86 -12.68
C LEU A 10 -14.09 -7.37 -12.55
N LEU A 11 -13.06 -6.52 -12.45
CA LEU A 11 -13.26 -5.09 -12.26
C LEU A 11 -13.15 -4.31 -13.58
N LYS A 12 -12.06 -4.50 -14.31
CA LYS A 12 -11.75 -3.82 -15.58
C LYS A 12 -10.89 -4.71 -16.47
N LYS A 13 -10.64 -4.27 -17.71
CA LYS A 13 -9.68 -4.93 -18.61
C LYS A 13 -8.34 -5.10 -17.90
N LYS A 14 -7.85 -6.35 -17.83
CA LYS A 14 -6.61 -6.76 -17.13
C LYS A 14 -6.59 -6.51 -15.61
N LYS A 15 -7.74 -6.27 -14.98
CA LYS A 15 -7.88 -6.09 -13.53
C LYS A 15 -8.91 -7.08 -12.96
N TYR A 16 -8.44 -8.13 -12.27
CA TYR A 16 -9.29 -9.13 -11.63
C TYR A 16 -8.66 -9.72 -10.37
N ALA A 17 -9.51 -10.30 -9.52
CA ALA A 17 -9.13 -11.26 -8.48
C ALA A 17 -9.93 -12.55 -8.65
N ALA A 18 -9.34 -13.70 -8.39
CA ALA A 18 -10.03 -14.99 -8.50
C ALA A 18 -9.48 -16.02 -7.52
N LEU A 19 -10.34 -16.93 -7.06
CA LEU A 19 -9.91 -18.14 -6.35
C LEU A 19 -9.65 -19.25 -7.37
N LYS A 20 -8.38 -19.49 -7.64
CA LYS A 20 -7.92 -20.57 -8.52
C LYS A 20 -7.99 -21.90 -7.76
N ILE A 21 -8.55 -22.92 -8.40
CA ILE A 21 -8.52 -24.29 -7.87
C ILE A 21 -7.16 -24.89 -8.20
N GLU A 22 -6.38 -25.22 -7.18
CA GLU A 22 -5.07 -25.86 -7.31
C GLU A 22 -5.20 -27.39 -7.32
N ARG A 23 -6.06 -27.93 -6.45
CA ARG A 23 -6.41 -29.36 -6.45
C ARG A 23 -7.82 -29.58 -5.93
N VAL A 24 -8.40 -30.70 -6.34
CA VAL A 24 -9.60 -31.27 -5.74
C VAL A 24 -9.13 -32.33 -4.74
N ASN A 25 -9.59 -32.25 -3.50
CA ASN A 25 -9.32 -33.24 -2.47
C ASN A 25 -10.31 -34.41 -2.59
N ASP A 26 -9.99 -35.56 -1.99
CA ASP A 26 -10.79 -36.80 -2.08
C ASP A 26 -12.20 -36.66 -1.47
N ASP A 27 -12.38 -35.70 -0.54
CA ASP A 27 -13.65 -35.36 0.09
C ASP A 27 -14.54 -34.42 -0.76
N GLY A 28 -14.09 -34.09 -1.97
CA GLY A 28 -14.77 -33.16 -2.88
C GLY A 28 -14.54 -31.68 -2.56
N THR A 29 -13.70 -31.36 -1.57
CA THR A 29 -13.32 -29.97 -1.29
C THR A 29 -12.21 -29.49 -2.23
N TYR A 30 -12.08 -28.18 -2.38
CA TYR A 30 -11.09 -27.56 -3.25
C TYR A 30 -9.99 -26.90 -2.43
N LEU A 31 -8.73 -27.22 -2.72
CA LEU A 31 -7.62 -26.35 -2.32
C LEU A 31 -7.57 -25.18 -3.31
N THR A 32 -7.74 -23.97 -2.80
CA THR A 32 -7.73 -22.76 -3.63
C THR A 32 -6.58 -21.83 -3.27
N SER A 33 -6.05 -21.13 -4.26
CA SER A 33 -5.14 -19.99 -4.09
C SER A 33 -5.80 -18.72 -4.64
N MET A 34 -5.60 -17.58 -4.01
CA MET A 34 -6.10 -16.31 -4.53
C MET A 34 -5.09 -15.74 -5.54
N GLU A 35 -5.55 -15.51 -6.77
CA GLU A 35 -4.79 -14.83 -7.80
C GLU A 35 -5.34 -13.41 -8.01
N CYS A 36 -4.47 -12.41 -7.93
CA CYS A 36 -4.78 -11.02 -8.22
C CYS A 36 -3.95 -10.53 -9.41
N LYS A 37 -4.58 -9.96 -10.44
CA LYS A 37 -3.89 -9.35 -11.59
C LYS A 37 -4.31 -7.92 -11.78
N GLY A 38 -3.34 -7.02 -11.94
CA GLY A 38 -3.54 -5.61 -12.29
C GLY A 38 -4.26 -4.77 -11.22
N LEU A 39 -4.60 -5.35 -10.07
CA LEU A 39 -5.17 -4.65 -8.94
C LEU A 39 -4.13 -3.76 -8.27
N ASP A 40 -4.59 -2.69 -7.64
CA ASP A 40 -3.68 -1.74 -7.03
C ASP A 40 -2.94 -2.34 -5.82
N ILE A 41 -3.57 -3.31 -5.13
CA ILE A 41 -2.96 -4.13 -4.07
C ILE A 41 -1.74 -4.96 -4.51
N VAL A 42 -1.55 -5.23 -5.81
CA VAL A 42 -0.35 -5.95 -6.31
C VAL A 42 0.73 -4.99 -6.83
N ARG A 43 0.50 -3.67 -6.76
CA ARG A 43 1.48 -2.68 -7.21
C ARG A 43 2.45 -2.31 -6.10
N ARG A 44 3.66 -1.90 -6.48
CA ARG A 44 4.75 -1.58 -5.53
C ARG A 44 4.59 -0.22 -4.87
N ASP A 45 3.83 0.68 -5.49
CA ASP A 45 3.57 2.05 -5.04
C ASP A 45 2.43 2.18 -4.01
N TRP A 46 1.97 1.06 -3.45
CA TRP A 46 1.02 1.01 -2.34
C TRP A 46 1.69 0.47 -1.08
N CYS A 47 1.38 1.08 0.06
CA CYS A 47 1.92 0.64 1.36
C CYS A 47 1.38 -0.73 1.78
N ALA A 48 2.05 -1.38 2.72
CA ALA A 48 1.69 -2.73 3.14
C ALA A 48 0.30 -2.78 3.79
N ILE A 49 -0.08 -1.76 4.56
CA ILE A 49 -1.40 -1.68 5.21
C ILE A 49 -2.52 -1.81 4.18
N SER A 50 -2.43 -1.05 3.09
CA SER A 50 -3.40 -1.06 2.01
C SER A 50 -3.49 -2.40 1.29
N LYS A 51 -2.34 -3.06 1.13
CA LYS A 51 -2.28 -4.38 0.50
C LYS A 51 -2.91 -5.44 1.38
N ASP A 52 -2.60 -5.40 2.68
CA ASP A 52 -3.13 -6.34 3.67
C ASP A 52 -4.66 -6.20 3.75
N ILE A 53 -5.17 -4.99 4.01
CA ILE A 53 -6.62 -4.76 4.13
C ILE A 53 -7.37 -5.03 2.82
N GLY A 54 -6.78 -4.67 1.68
CA GLY A 54 -7.37 -4.96 0.37
C GLY A 54 -7.38 -6.46 0.04
N HIS A 55 -6.34 -7.19 0.44
CA HIS A 55 -6.30 -8.65 0.32
C HIS A 55 -7.37 -9.32 1.20
N ASP A 56 -7.52 -8.85 2.44
CA ASP A 56 -8.53 -9.36 3.37
C ASP A 56 -9.96 -9.09 2.86
N ALA A 57 -10.20 -7.91 2.29
CA ALA A 57 -11.47 -7.58 1.67
C ALA A 57 -11.77 -8.47 0.46
N LEU A 58 -10.78 -8.75 -0.40
CA LEU A 58 -10.95 -9.68 -1.52
C LEU A 58 -11.22 -11.10 -1.04
N ALA A 59 -10.55 -11.55 0.03
CA ALA A 59 -10.80 -12.86 0.62
C ALA A 59 -12.24 -12.97 1.13
N ALA A 60 -12.78 -11.92 1.76
CA ALA A 60 -14.18 -11.86 2.17
C ALA A 60 -15.14 -11.94 0.98
N ILE A 61 -14.91 -11.14 -0.07
CA ILE A 61 -15.73 -11.12 -1.29
C ILE A 61 -15.73 -12.47 -2.00
N LEU A 62 -14.56 -13.11 -2.11
CA LEU A 62 -14.41 -14.36 -2.85
C LEU A 62 -14.73 -15.61 -2.02
N SER A 63 -15.01 -15.46 -0.72
CA SER A 63 -15.24 -16.56 0.23
C SER A 63 -16.41 -17.48 -0.14
N GLY A 64 -17.39 -16.98 -0.89
CA GLY A 64 -18.65 -17.67 -1.19
C GLY A 64 -19.70 -17.59 -0.09
N ARG A 65 -19.47 -16.77 0.95
CA ARG A 65 -20.49 -16.43 1.97
C ARG A 65 -21.55 -15.48 1.39
N PRO A 66 -22.71 -15.34 2.06
CA PRO A 66 -23.69 -14.32 1.71
C PRO A 66 -23.07 -12.92 1.64
N ALA A 67 -23.60 -12.09 0.74
CA ALA A 67 -23.04 -10.76 0.47
C ALA A 67 -23.01 -9.89 1.73
N GLU A 68 -24.08 -9.92 2.53
CA GLU A 68 -24.20 -9.18 3.79
C GLU A 68 -23.12 -9.59 4.80
N GLU A 69 -22.78 -10.88 4.90
CA GLU A 69 -21.71 -11.35 5.79
C GLU A 69 -20.33 -10.88 5.31
N ALA A 70 -20.08 -10.89 4.00
CA ALA A 70 -18.85 -10.38 3.43
C ALA A 70 -18.70 -8.88 3.69
N VAL A 71 -19.78 -8.11 3.51
CA VAL A 71 -19.83 -6.67 3.80
C VAL A 71 -19.53 -6.39 5.28
N GLU A 72 -20.19 -7.09 6.21
CA GLU A 72 -19.95 -6.90 7.64
C GLU A 72 -18.52 -7.27 8.06
N THR A 73 -17.95 -8.31 7.45
CA THR A 73 -16.56 -8.71 7.66
C THR A 73 -15.60 -7.58 7.27
N ILE A 74 -15.81 -6.98 6.08
CA ILE A 74 -14.99 -5.86 5.59
C ILE A 74 -15.12 -4.64 6.49
N HIS A 75 -16.34 -4.29 6.91
CA HIS A 75 -16.56 -3.18 7.82
C HIS A 75 -15.85 -3.38 9.17
N THR A 76 -15.89 -4.59 9.71
CA THR A 76 -15.20 -4.93 10.96
C THR A 76 -13.68 -4.80 10.81
N GLN A 77 -13.11 -5.36 9.74
CA GLN A 77 -11.67 -5.25 9.45
C GLN A 77 -11.22 -3.78 9.32
N LEU A 78 -12.01 -2.94 8.64
CA LEU A 78 -11.71 -1.52 8.48
C LEU A 78 -11.77 -0.75 9.81
N ARG A 79 -12.74 -1.07 10.68
CA ARG A 79 -12.85 -0.48 12.03
C ARG A 79 -11.66 -0.87 12.90
N GLU A 80 -11.31 -2.15 12.94
CA GLU A 80 -10.16 -2.65 13.70
C GLU A 80 -8.84 -2.02 13.21
N LEU A 81 -8.69 -1.84 11.89
CA LEU A 81 -7.54 -1.16 11.34
C LEU A 81 -7.49 0.30 11.80
N LYS A 82 -8.61 1.02 11.78
CA LYS A 82 -8.68 2.41 12.26
C LYS A 82 -8.29 2.51 13.73
N GLU A 83 -8.80 1.63 14.58
CA GLU A 83 -8.44 1.58 16.00
C GLU A 83 -6.93 1.34 16.20
N LYS A 84 -6.32 0.43 15.43
CA LYS A 84 -4.87 0.19 15.48
C LYS A 84 -4.06 1.40 15.02
N LEU A 85 -4.52 2.11 13.98
CA LEU A 85 -3.88 3.33 13.49
C LEU A 85 -3.92 4.45 14.54
N ASP A 86 -5.09 4.66 15.15
CA ASP A 86 -5.28 5.70 16.18
C ASP A 86 -4.51 5.42 17.46
N ALA A 87 -4.39 4.14 17.83
CA ALA A 87 -3.59 3.70 18.96
C ALA A 87 -2.06 3.74 18.68
N GLY A 88 -1.63 4.07 17.46
CA GLY A 88 -0.22 4.01 17.07
C GLY A 88 0.36 2.59 17.10
N ALA A 89 -0.48 1.56 17.01
CA ALA A 89 -0.10 0.16 17.14
C ALA A 89 0.41 -0.46 15.82
N VAL A 90 0.38 0.30 14.72
CA VAL A 90 0.86 -0.15 13.41
C VAL A 90 2.34 0.21 13.24
N PRO A 91 3.23 -0.77 12.94
CA PRO A 91 4.65 -0.51 12.73
C PRO A 91 4.92 0.45 11.56
N LEU A 92 5.95 1.30 11.67
CA LEU A 92 6.30 2.29 10.65
C LEU A 92 6.58 1.66 9.27
N GLU A 93 7.16 0.46 9.26
CA GLU A 93 7.49 -0.29 8.04
C GLU A 93 6.25 -0.58 7.20
N LYS A 94 5.07 -0.70 7.84
CA LYS A 94 3.81 -0.97 7.15
C LYS A 94 3.34 0.24 6.32
N PHE A 95 3.81 1.45 6.64
CA PHE A 95 3.51 2.68 5.92
C PHE A 95 4.45 2.94 4.73
N VAL A 96 5.52 2.16 4.57
CA VAL A 96 6.50 2.38 3.51
C VAL A 96 5.87 2.18 2.12
N ILE A 97 6.04 3.19 1.28
CA ILE A 97 5.74 3.18 -0.16
C ILE A 97 7.07 3.08 -0.91
N THR A 98 7.08 2.37 -2.02
CA THR A 98 8.29 2.22 -2.84
C THR A 98 8.06 2.70 -4.26
N LYS A 99 9.01 3.49 -4.80
CA LYS A 99 8.97 3.93 -6.20
C LYS A 99 10.36 3.93 -6.82
N GLN A 100 10.44 3.48 -8.06
CA GLN A 100 11.70 3.40 -8.80
C GLN A 100 12.09 4.75 -9.41
N LEU A 101 13.37 5.10 -9.31
CA LEU A 101 13.98 6.19 -10.05
C LEU A 101 14.21 5.75 -11.50
N THR A 102 13.68 6.49 -12.46
CA THR A 102 13.87 6.22 -13.90
C THR A 102 15.08 6.96 -14.48
N LYS A 103 15.57 7.97 -13.74
CA LYS A 103 16.71 8.83 -14.05
C LYS A 103 17.46 9.11 -12.75
N ARG A 104 18.61 9.80 -12.81
CA ARG A 104 19.24 10.28 -11.59
C ARG A 104 18.36 11.35 -10.93
N PRO A 105 18.32 11.46 -9.59
CA PRO A 105 17.43 12.38 -8.89
C PRO A 105 17.53 13.84 -9.36
N GLU A 106 18.72 14.31 -9.74
CA GLU A 106 18.97 15.68 -10.19
C GLU A 106 18.45 15.96 -11.61
N ASP A 107 18.22 14.91 -12.41
CA ASP A 107 17.77 15.00 -13.80
C ASP A 107 16.23 15.07 -13.91
N TYR A 108 15.50 15.13 -12.78
CA TYR A 108 14.05 15.24 -12.73
C TYR A 108 13.59 16.72 -12.81
N PRO A 109 12.85 17.12 -13.86
CA PRO A 109 12.43 18.51 -14.04
C PRO A 109 11.38 18.98 -13.01
N ASP A 110 10.64 18.04 -12.42
CA ASP A 110 9.56 18.26 -11.44
C ASP A 110 9.89 17.59 -10.09
N ALA A 111 11.18 17.50 -9.75
CA ALA A 111 11.67 16.86 -8.53
C ALA A 111 10.94 17.34 -7.26
N SER A 112 10.56 18.62 -7.18
CA SER A 112 9.85 19.21 -6.02
C SER A 112 8.46 18.62 -5.78
N ASN A 113 7.85 17.98 -6.77
CA ASN A 113 6.51 17.39 -6.66
C ASN A 113 6.56 15.86 -6.52
N GLN A 114 7.76 15.27 -6.50
CA GLN A 114 7.94 13.82 -6.51
C GLN A 114 8.54 13.31 -5.18
N PRO A 115 7.74 12.64 -4.32
CA PRO A 115 8.17 12.12 -3.01
C PRO A 115 9.50 11.34 -3.04
N HIS A 116 9.56 10.26 -3.82
CA HIS A 116 10.76 9.45 -4.01
C HIS A 116 11.99 10.22 -4.49
N VAL A 117 11.81 11.27 -5.31
CA VAL A 117 12.94 12.09 -5.80
C VAL A 117 13.45 13.00 -4.70
N GLN A 118 12.56 13.66 -3.94
CA GLN A 118 12.96 14.46 -2.78
C GLN A 118 13.71 13.64 -1.74
N VAL A 119 13.22 12.43 -1.44
CA VAL A 119 13.88 11.51 -0.51
C VAL A 119 15.25 11.09 -1.06
N ALA A 120 15.35 10.72 -2.34
CA ALA A 120 16.63 10.36 -2.95
C ALA A 120 17.67 11.50 -2.90
N LEU A 121 17.25 12.73 -3.22
CA LEU A 121 18.11 13.92 -3.13
C LEU A 121 18.62 14.15 -1.70
N ARG A 122 17.77 14.01 -0.69
CA ARG A 122 18.18 14.14 0.72
C ARG A 122 19.12 13.00 1.14
N ARG A 123 18.83 11.75 0.76
CA ARG A 123 19.70 10.60 1.01
C ARG A 123 21.09 10.82 0.41
N GLN A 124 21.16 11.27 -0.83
CA GLN A 124 22.42 11.58 -1.51
C GLN A 124 23.19 12.70 -0.80
N LYS A 125 22.50 13.76 -0.38
CA LYS A 125 23.11 14.86 0.39
C LYS A 125 23.63 14.42 1.76
N ALA A 126 22.99 13.41 2.35
CA ALA A 126 23.43 12.74 3.58
C ALA A 126 24.55 11.70 3.35
N GLY A 127 25.05 11.54 2.12
CA GLY A 127 26.13 10.61 1.79
C GLY A 127 25.71 9.14 1.68
N LYS A 128 24.40 8.85 1.69
CA LYS A 128 23.87 7.49 1.45
C LYS A 128 24.05 7.10 -0.02
N ARG A 129 24.20 5.81 -0.29
CA ARG A 129 24.48 5.26 -1.62
C ARG A 129 23.35 4.41 -2.20
N ASP A 130 22.35 4.10 -1.40
CA ASP A 130 21.19 3.30 -1.75
C ASP A 130 19.97 4.18 -2.01
N GLY A 131 19.22 3.87 -3.08
CA GLY A 131 18.03 4.62 -3.48
C GLY A 131 18.38 6.00 -4.05
N VAL A 132 19.54 6.14 -4.68
CA VAL A 132 20.04 7.40 -5.25
C VAL A 132 20.43 7.28 -6.72
N ALA A 133 20.52 6.06 -7.27
CA ALA A 133 20.84 5.84 -8.68
C ALA A 133 19.60 5.54 -9.53
N ALA A 134 19.70 5.83 -10.83
CA ALA A 134 18.69 5.43 -11.80
C ALA A 134 18.52 3.89 -11.80
N GLY A 135 17.28 3.42 -11.79
CA GLY A 135 16.91 2.01 -11.68
C GLY A 135 16.70 1.53 -10.24
N GLU A 136 17.17 2.26 -9.23
CA GLU A 136 16.98 1.90 -7.83
C GLU A 136 15.57 2.27 -7.34
N THR A 137 15.12 1.54 -6.32
CA THR A 137 13.84 1.77 -5.66
C THR A 137 14.07 2.58 -4.39
N VAL A 138 13.29 3.64 -4.22
CA VAL A 138 13.37 4.53 -3.06
C VAL A 138 12.18 4.24 -2.15
N PRO A 139 12.42 3.72 -0.94
CA PRO A 139 11.39 3.61 0.08
C PRO A 139 11.16 4.97 0.76
N TYR A 140 9.89 5.32 1.00
CA TYR A 140 9.53 6.52 1.73
C TYR A 140 8.18 6.37 2.45
N ILE A 141 7.97 7.21 3.46
CA ILE A 141 6.75 7.35 4.25
C ILE A 141 6.28 8.80 4.10
N ILE A 142 4.97 9.01 3.95
CA ILE A 142 4.40 10.36 4.00
C ILE A 142 4.09 10.69 5.45
N CYS A 143 4.70 11.76 5.96
CA CYS A 143 4.62 12.13 7.37
C CYS A 143 3.91 13.48 7.56
N ALA A 144 3.53 13.72 8.81
CA ALA A 144 3.08 15.01 9.32
C ALA A 144 3.86 15.31 10.61
N LYS A 145 3.76 16.55 11.08
CA LYS A 145 4.18 16.85 12.45
C LYS A 145 3.15 16.30 13.42
N GLN A 146 3.61 15.82 14.57
CA GLN A 146 2.75 15.38 15.65
C GLN A 146 1.85 16.55 16.08
N GLY A 147 0.53 16.33 16.12
CA GLY A 147 -0.49 17.37 16.33
C GLY A 147 -1.04 18.00 15.04
N ASP A 148 -0.32 17.92 13.92
CA ASP A 148 -0.79 18.34 12.58
C ASP A 148 -1.23 17.13 11.72
N ALA A 149 -1.17 15.90 12.24
CA ALA A 149 -1.53 14.69 11.50
C ALA A 149 -2.99 14.63 11.02
N GLU A 150 -3.85 15.53 11.53
CA GLU A 150 -5.25 15.70 11.12
C GLU A 150 -5.48 16.93 10.23
N VAL A 151 -4.47 17.78 10.04
CA VAL A 151 -4.57 19.02 9.27
C VAL A 151 -3.61 18.93 8.09
N ALA A 152 -4.15 18.99 6.88
CA ALA A 152 -3.34 19.04 5.66
C ALA A 152 -2.30 20.17 5.78
N SER A 153 -1.04 19.80 6.03
CA SER A 153 0.02 20.79 6.17
C SER A 153 0.09 21.62 4.88
N GLY A 154 0.33 22.92 4.97
CA GLY A 154 0.52 23.78 3.79
C GLY A 154 1.70 23.41 2.88
N LYS A 155 2.50 22.39 3.23
CA LYS A 155 3.58 21.84 2.39
C LYS A 155 3.07 20.75 1.45
N GLY A 156 3.66 20.69 0.26
CA GLY A 156 3.35 19.66 -0.72
C GLY A 156 3.69 18.25 -0.22
N ILE A 157 3.02 17.23 -0.78
CA ILE A 157 3.22 15.83 -0.38
C ILE A 157 4.69 15.37 -0.49
N ALA A 158 5.44 15.90 -1.46
CA ALA A 158 6.83 15.55 -1.66
C ALA A 158 7.75 16.09 -0.55
N ASP A 159 7.45 17.27 -0.01
CA ASP A 159 8.17 17.85 1.14
C ASP A 159 7.93 17.05 2.43
N ARG A 160 6.82 16.30 2.46
CA ARG A 160 6.40 15.46 3.58
C ARG A 160 6.82 14.01 3.43
N ALA A 161 7.52 13.66 2.37
CA ALA A 161 8.04 12.32 2.17
C ALA A 161 9.37 12.18 2.88
N TYR A 162 9.52 11.14 3.70
CA TYR A 162 10.73 10.83 4.48
C TYR A 162 11.13 9.37 4.27
N HIS A 163 12.43 9.10 4.24
CA HIS A 163 12.94 7.75 4.43
C HIS A 163 12.66 7.29 5.86
N LEU A 164 12.51 5.98 6.08
CA LEU A 164 12.22 5.42 7.41
C LEU A 164 13.26 5.86 8.47
N GLU A 165 14.54 5.90 8.11
CA GLU A 165 15.64 6.40 8.97
C GLU A 165 15.55 7.91 9.31
N GLU A 166 14.76 8.70 8.58
CA GLU A 166 14.57 10.13 8.85
C GLU A 166 13.38 10.39 9.79
N VAL A 167 12.58 9.35 10.10
CA VAL A 167 11.37 9.47 10.93
C VAL A 167 11.77 9.37 12.40
N GLU A 168 11.96 10.52 13.03
CA GLU A 168 12.32 10.65 14.44
C GLU A 168 11.57 11.81 15.11
N GLY A 169 11.47 11.77 16.44
CA GLY A 169 10.89 12.85 17.24
C GLY A 169 9.41 13.10 16.91
N GLU A 170 9.10 14.33 16.52
CA GLU A 170 7.73 14.78 16.22
C GLU A 170 7.26 14.42 14.79
N ILE A 171 8.07 13.70 14.01
CA ILE A 171 7.69 13.28 12.65
C ILE A 171 6.96 11.94 12.75
N VAL A 172 5.67 11.93 12.41
CA VAL A 172 4.80 10.75 12.48
C VAL A 172 4.13 10.48 11.13
N PRO A 173 3.69 9.24 10.83
CA PRO A 173 2.91 8.98 9.61
C PRO A 173 1.68 9.88 9.49
N ASP A 174 1.44 10.44 8.30
CA ASP A 174 0.22 11.21 8.01
C ASP A 174 -0.95 10.24 7.81
N LEU A 175 -1.67 9.93 8.89
CA LEU A 175 -2.81 9.02 8.85
C LEU A 175 -3.91 9.49 7.88
N GLN A 176 -4.12 10.81 7.74
CA GLN A 176 -5.10 11.34 6.79
C GLN A 176 -4.72 10.99 5.36
N TYR A 177 -3.44 11.15 5.01
CA TYR A 177 -2.92 10.73 3.71
C TYR A 177 -3.11 9.22 3.49
N TYR A 178 -2.72 8.37 4.44
CA TYR A 178 -2.84 6.93 4.27
C TYR A 178 -4.30 6.47 4.16
N LEU A 179 -5.20 7.03 4.96
CA LEU A 179 -6.63 6.72 4.87
C LEU A 179 -7.21 7.15 3.52
N ALA A 180 -6.95 8.38 3.08
CA ALA A 180 -7.59 8.95 1.89
C ALA A 180 -6.94 8.54 0.55
N GLN A 181 -5.63 8.30 0.54
CA GLN A 181 -4.84 8.12 -0.69
C GLN A 181 -4.20 6.73 -0.80
N GLN A 182 -4.26 5.91 0.26
CA GLN A 182 -3.71 4.56 0.25
C GLN A 182 -4.74 3.50 0.66
N ILE A 183 -5.71 3.76 1.55
CA ILE A 183 -6.64 2.71 2.01
C ILE A 183 -7.99 2.81 1.29
N HIS A 184 -8.53 4.02 1.15
CA HIS A 184 -9.84 4.24 0.54
C HIS A 184 -9.91 3.97 -0.97
N PRO A 185 -8.97 4.43 -1.84
CA PRO A 185 -9.10 4.26 -3.28
C PRO A 185 -8.84 2.83 -3.75
#